data_AF-A0A355ETK6-F1
#
_entry.id   AF-A0A355ETK6-F1
#
_cell.length_a   1.000
_cell.length_b   1.000
_cell.length_c   1.000
_cell.angle_alpha   90.00
_cell.angle_beta   90.00
_cell.angle_gamma   90.00
#
_symmetry.space_group_name_H-M   'P 1'
#
loop_
_entity.id
_entity.type
_entity.pdbx_description
1 polymer ?
#
loop_
_entity_poly.entity_id
_entity_poly.type
_entity_poly.pdbx_seq_one_letter_code
_entity_poly.pdbx_strand_id
1 'polypeptide(L)'
;MTDGTGAGTRRVRAFCACCRVARLTALLGKVFFAAGLESPFDNALWASDGTAAGTRRLIGVGGEVSGVLPVPPVVLGGRGLFAPLSYNVDPDLWVSDGTPQGTEGVASIRRNGWSSSPHALVPTPAGVRFLVSFGSDRLWDTQGTSETTVPIDGGWQDALAALGPLTLGWGIDGLWRVDGTPGGSLRLTPESEDVVQLEIAGSRAVFLLREAAGINLWASDGTA
;
A
#
# COMPACT_ATOMS: atom_id res chain seq x y z
N MET A 1 -12.02 -20.64 14.61
CA MET A 1 -10.86 -21.44 15.04
C MET A 1 -11.02 -22.81 14.39
N THR A 2 -10.10 -23.22 13.52
CA THR A 2 -10.11 -24.56 12.87
C THR A 2 -9.20 -25.49 13.66
N ASP A 3 -9.53 -26.77 13.75
CA ASP A 3 -8.76 -27.79 14.47
C ASP A 3 -7.53 -28.31 13.68
N GLY A 4 -7.28 -27.75 12.48
CA GLY A 4 -6.14 -28.11 11.65
C GLY A 4 -6.22 -29.50 11.02
N THR A 5 -7.36 -30.19 11.13
CA THR A 5 -7.55 -31.52 10.52
C THR A 5 -7.95 -31.41 9.04
N GLY A 6 -7.72 -32.49 8.29
CA GLY A 6 -8.25 -32.62 6.93
C GLY A 6 -9.77 -32.49 6.86
N ALA A 7 -10.49 -32.86 7.93
CA ALA A 7 -11.95 -32.75 8.02
C ALA A 7 -12.44 -31.30 8.11
N GLY A 8 -11.66 -30.41 8.75
CA GLY A 8 -11.93 -28.97 8.78
C GLY A 8 -11.53 -28.23 7.50
N THR A 9 -10.80 -28.89 6.60
CA THR A 9 -10.30 -28.30 5.36
C THR A 9 -11.28 -28.54 4.22
N ARG A 10 -11.82 -27.46 3.65
CA ARG A 10 -12.75 -27.55 2.52
C ARG A 10 -12.47 -26.47 1.49
N ARG A 11 -12.76 -26.78 0.23
CA ARG A 11 -12.71 -25.79 -0.86
C ARG A 11 -13.80 -24.75 -0.63
N VAL A 12 -13.41 -23.47 -0.49
CA VAL A 12 -14.36 -22.35 -0.36
C VAL A 12 -14.71 -21.74 -1.72
N ARG A 13 -13.77 -21.76 -2.67
CA ARG A 13 -13.96 -21.30 -4.05
C ARG A 13 -12.93 -21.96 -4.96
N ALA A 14 -13.28 -22.16 -6.22
CA ALA A 14 -12.33 -22.53 -7.28
C ALA A 14 -12.14 -21.33 -8.22
N PHE A 15 -10.90 -21.16 -8.68
CA PHE A 15 -10.50 -20.20 -9.71
C PHE A 15 -9.92 -21.00 -10.89
N CYS A 16 -9.93 -20.42 -12.09
CA CYS A 16 -9.43 -21.13 -13.26
C CYS A 16 -7.94 -21.51 -13.11
N ALA A 17 -7.51 -22.63 -13.71
CA ALA A 17 -6.14 -23.14 -13.52
C ALA A 17 -5.05 -22.19 -14.07
N CYS A 18 -5.37 -21.38 -15.09
CA CYS A 18 -4.47 -20.36 -15.61
C CYS A 18 -4.57 -19.01 -14.86
N CYS A 19 -5.58 -18.84 -14.00
CA CYS A 19 -5.80 -17.62 -13.24
C CYS A 19 -4.80 -17.57 -12.07
N ARG A 20 -3.93 -16.56 -12.06
CA ARG A 20 -3.08 -16.31 -10.88
C ARG A 20 -3.94 -15.75 -9.76
N VAL A 21 -3.85 -16.36 -8.58
CA VAL A 21 -4.38 -15.77 -7.34
C VAL A 21 -3.24 -15.00 -6.70
N ALA A 22 -3.44 -13.69 -6.52
CA ALA A 22 -2.48 -12.84 -5.84
C ALA A 22 -2.35 -13.22 -4.36
N ARG A 23 -1.33 -12.68 -3.69
CA ARG A 23 -1.09 -12.90 -2.25
C ARG A 23 -2.35 -12.64 -1.44
N LEU A 24 -2.71 -13.63 -0.60
CA LEU A 24 -3.78 -13.48 0.38
C LEU A 24 -3.34 -12.51 1.48
N THR A 25 -4.16 -11.49 1.76
CA THR A 25 -3.91 -10.55 2.86
C THR A 25 -5.02 -10.64 3.89
N ALA A 26 -4.67 -11.02 5.11
CA ALA A 26 -5.60 -10.97 6.23
C ALA A 26 -5.76 -9.52 6.70
N LEU A 27 -6.99 -9.02 6.69
CA LEU A 27 -7.33 -7.65 7.06
C LEU A 27 -8.76 -7.61 7.60
N LEU A 28 -8.99 -6.92 8.72
CA LEU A 28 -10.33 -6.73 9.30
C LEU A 28 -11.13 -8.04 9.48
N GLY A 29 -10.45 -9.12 9.91
CA GLY A 29 -11.08 -10.44 10.11
C GLY A 29 -11.49 -11.15 8.83
N LYS A 30 -11.04 -10.69 7.66
CA LYS A 30 -11.27 -11.29 6.34
C LYS A 30 -9.94 -11.50 5.64
N VAL A 31 -9.99 -12.20 4.52
CA VAL A 31 -8.89 -12.33 3.56
C VAL A 31 -9.28 -11.59 2.29
N PHE A 32 -8.43 -10.66 1.87
CA PHE A 32 -8.56 -9.94 0.60
C PHE A 32 -7.47 -10.39 -0.37
N PHE A 33 -7.83 -10.47 -1.64
CA PHE A 33 -6.94 -10.94 -2.70
C PHE A 33 -7.46 -10.56 -4.09
N ALA A 34 -6.59 -10.53 -5.09
CA ALA A 34 -6.97 -10.41 -6.49
C ALA A 34 -6.93 -11.78 -7.18
N ALA A 35 -7.92 -12.07 -8.01
CA ALA A 35 -7.97 -13.29 -8.80
C ALA A 35 -8.86 -13.14 -10.05
N GLY A 36 -8.47 -13.81 -11.12
CA GLY A 36 -9.31 -14.04 -12.30
C GLY A 36 -10.32 -15.18 -12.08
N LEU A 37 -11.50 -15.08 -12.70
CA LEU A 37 -12.53 -16.14 -12.63
C LEU A 37 -12.50 -17.10 -13.80
N GLU A 38 -12.79 -16.60 -14.99
CA GLU A 38 -12.98 -17.41 -16.21
C GLU A 38 -11.78 -17.34 -17.14
N SER A 39 -10.99 -16.28 -16.99
CA SER A 39 -9.89 -15.91 -17.88
C SER A 39 -8.87 -15.06 -17.11
N PRO A 40 -7.58 -15.10 -17.48
CA PRO A 40 -6.56 -14.22 -16.89
C PRO A 40 -6.83 -12.72 -17.12
N PHE A 41 -7.80 -12.35 -17.95
CA PHE A 41 -8.22 -10.97 -18.21
C PHE A 41 -9.45 -10.51 -17.40
N ASP A 42 -10.18 -11.41 -16.72
CA ASP A 42 -11.33 -11.08 -15.87
C ASP A 42 -10.92 -10.98 -14.39
N ASN A 43 -9.95 -10.11 -14.11
CA ASN A 43 -9.44 -9.93 -12.76
C ASN A 43 -10.42 -9.12 -11.90
N ALA A 44 -10.51 -9.52 -10.63
CA ALA A 44 -11.33 -8.83 -9.65
C ALA A 44 -10.65 -8.83 -8.27
N LEU A 45 -11.01 -7.84 -7.46
CA LEU A 45 -10.76 -7.87 -6.02
C LEU A 45 -11.80 -8.77 -5.35
N TRP A 46 -11.36 -9.60 -4.42
CA TRP A 46 -12.16 -10.55 -3.67
C TRP A 46 -11.99 -10.35 -2.17
N ALA A 47 -13.03 -10.74 -1.43
CA ALA A 47 -12.95 -10.95 0.01
C ALA A 47 -13.48 -12.35 0.37
N SER A 48 -12.92 -12.93 1.43
CA SER A 48 -13.35 -14.20 2.02
C SER A 48 -13.29 -14.15 3.54
N ASP A 49 -14.25 -14.78 4.21
CA ASP A 49 -14.21 -15.07 5.65
C ASP A 49 -13.78 -16.53 5.94
N GLY A 50 -13.31 -17.26 4.93
CA GLY A 50 -13.00 -18.68 5.03
C GLY A 50 -14.20 -19.60 4.80
N THR A 51 -15.35 -19.08 4.35
CA THR A 51 -16.50 -19.87 3.94
C THR A 51 -16.85 -19.67 2.46
N ALA A 52 -17.52 -20.65 1.85
CA ALA A 52 -17.96 -20.52 0.46
C ALA A 52 -18.97 -19.37 0.27
N ALA A 53 -19.90 -19.18 1.23
CA ALA A 53 -20.89 -18.11 1.20
C ALA A 53 -20.26 -16.72 1.43
N GLY A 54 -19.22 -16.63 2.26
CA GLY A 54 -18.51 -15.37 2.52
C GLY A 54 -17.39 -15.07 1.52
N THR A 55 -17.13 -15.95 0.55
CA THR A 55 -16.16 -15.70 -0.53
C THR A 55 -16.84 -15.06 -1.72
N ARG A 56 -16.56 -13.78 -1.98
CA ARG A 56 -17.26 -12.98 -2.99
C ARG A 56 -16.37 -12.02 -3.74
N ARG A 57 -16.74 -11.79 -5.01
CA ARG A 57 -16.18 -10.76 -5.88
C ARG A 57 -16.64 -9.41 -5.35
N LEU A 58 -15.72 -8.49 -5.13
CA LEU A 58 -16.02 -7.13 -4.69
C LEU A 58 -16.20 -6.22 -5.90
N ILE A 59 -15.17 -6.12 -6.74
CA ILE A 59 -15.18 -5.30 -7.93
C ILE A 59 -14.28 -5.89 -9.01
N GLY A 60 -14.68 -5.77 -10.28
CA GLY A 60 -13.82 -6.08 -11.42
C GLY A 60 -12.76 -4.99 -11.61
N VAL A 61 -11.51 -5.40 -11.73
CA VAL A 61 -10.38 -4.49 -11.97
C VAL A 61 -9.78 -4.62 -13.38
N GLY A 62 -10.29 -5.56 -14.19
CA GLY A 62 -10.01 -5.69 -15.62
C GLY A 62 -8.53 -5.93 -15.99
N GLY A 63 -8.26 -6.13 -17.27
CA GLY A 63 -6.90 -6.16 -17.84
C GLY A 63 -6.07 -7.43 -17.54
N GLU A 64 -4.92 -7.55 -18.21
CA GLU A 64 -3.84 -8.44 -17.78
C GLU A 64 -3.26 -7.88 -16.49
N VAL A 65 -3.81 -8.27 -15.35
CA VAL A 65 -3.09 -8.05 -14.10
C VAL A 65 -1.86 -8.93 -14.21
N SER A 66 -0.68 -8.31 -14.23
CA SER A 66 0.58 -8.98 -13.92
C SER A 66 0.58 -9.39 -12.43
N GLY A 67 -0.40 -10.20 -12.03
CA GLY A 67 -0.42 -11.04 -10.84
C GLY A 67 -0.41 -10.42 -9.45
N VAL A 68 -0.46 -9.10 -9.23
CA VAL A 68 -0.25 -8.59 -7.86
C VAL A 68 -1.16 -7.39 -7.56
N LEU A 69 -1.86 -7.41 -6.41
CA LEU A 69 -2.03 -6.17 -5.66
C LEU A 69 -0.60 -5.69 -5.39
N PRO A 70 -0.07 -4.69 -6.12
CA PRO A 70 1.35 -4.35 -6.10
C PRO A 70 1.81 -4.06 -4.66
N VAL A 71 0.85 -3.67 -3.81
CA VAL A 71 1.03 -3.47 -2.38
C VAL A 71 -0.05 -4.19 -1.57
N PRO A 72 0.31 -4.72 -0.38
CA PRO A 72 -0.67 -5.22 0.57
C PRO A 72 -1.67 -4.11 0.96
N PRO A 73 -2.97 -4.41 1.04
CA PRO A 73 -3.96 -3.46 1.50
C PRO A 73 -3.75 -3.11 2.99
N VAL A 74 -4.19 -1.93 3.37
CA VAL A 74 -4.08 -1.42 4.73
C VAL A 74 -5.43 -0.98 5.30
N VAL A 75 -5.55 -0.85 6.61
CA VAL A 75 -6.78 -0.35 7.23
C VAL A 75 -6.84 1.17 7.12
N LEU A 76 -7.97 1.70 6.68
CA LEU A 76 -8.34 3.12 6.71
C LEU A 76 -9.80 3.26 7.13
N GLY A 77 -10.06 3.93 8.25
CA GLY A 77 -11.43 4.16 8.73
C GLY A 77 -12.25 2.88 8.95
N GLY A 78 -11.61 1.78 9.35
CA GLY A 78 -12.28 0.48 9.54
C GLY A 78 -12.60 -0.27 8.24
N ARG A 79 -12.15 0.24 7.08
CA ARG A 79 -12.22 -0.42 5.76
C ARG A 79 -10.81 -0.75 5.28
N GLY A 80 -10.69 -1.67 4.33
CA GLY A 80 -9.42 -1.91 3.64
C GLY A 80 -9.24 -0.90 2.51
N LEU A 81 -8.09 -0.26 2.41
CA LEU A 81 -7.66 0.56 1.27
C LEU A 81 -6.83 -0.29 0.31
N PHE A 82 -7.14 -0.22 -0.97
CA PHE A 82 -6.55 -0.99 -2.06
C PHE A 82 -6.05 -0.08 -3.17
N ALA A 83 -4.93 -0.46 -3.78
CA ALA A 83 -4.37 0.16 -4.98
C ALA A 83 -4.18 -0.93 -6.05
N PRO A 84 -5.24 -1.35 -6.77
CA PRO A 84 -5.09 -2.34 -7.83
C PRO A 84 -4.23 -1.77 -8.97
N LEU A 85 -3.27 -2.56 -9.47
CA LEU A 85 -2.54 -2.19 -10.68
C LEU A 85 -3.45 -2.44 -11.89
N SER A 86 -4.02 -1.37 -12.45
CA SER A 86 -4.84 -1.46 -13.66
C SER A 86 -4.67 -0.21 -14.52
N TYR A 87 -4.36 -0.41 -15.80
CA TYR A 87 -4.14 0.68 -16.75
C TYR A 87 -5.44 1.30 -17.28
N ASN A 88 -6.58 0.71 -16.93
CA ASN A 88 -7.86 0.96 -17.58
C ASN A 88 -9.05 0.80 -16.63
N VAL A 89 -8.80 0.78 -15.32
CA VAL A 89 -9.84 0.91 -14.30
C VAL A 89 -9.56 2.13 -13.45
N ASP A 90 -10.53 3.02 -13.43
CA ASP A 90 -10.62 4.14 -12.52
C ASP A 90 -11.63 3.82 -11.41
N PRO A 91 -11.41 4.32 -10.17
CA PRO A 91 -10.20 4.99 -9.69
C PRO A 91 -8.99 4.09 -9.41
N ASP A 92 -7.86 4.71 -9.05
CA ASP A 92 -6.60 4.04 -8.67
C ASP A 92 -6.60 3.56 -7.22
N LEU A 93 -7.35 4.24 -6.36
CA LEU A 93 -7.56 3.88 -4.96
C LEU A 93 -9.00 3.47 -4.70
N TRP A 94 -9.18 2.43 -3.89
CA TRP A 94 -10.48 1.87 -3.52
C TRP A 94 -10.52 1.56 -2.03
N VAL A 95 -11.68 1.74 -1.40
CA VAL A 95 -11.94 1.27 -0.04
C VAL A 95 -13.01 0.17 -0.04
N SER A 96 -12.86 -0.82 0.83
CA SER A 96 -13.83 -1.92 0.98
C SER A 96 -14.04 -2.35 2.43
N ASP A 97 -15.30 -2.56 2.83
CA ASP A 97 -15.65 -3.27 4.06
C ASP A 97 -15.66 -4.81 3.89
N GLY A 98 -15.25 -5.29 2.70
CA GLY A 98 -15.30 -6.70 2.31
C GLY A 98 -16.65 -7.12 1.73
N THR A 99 -17.54 -6.18 1.41
CA THR A 99 -18.79 -6.39 0.65
C THR A 99 -18.74 -5.66 -0.70
N PRO A 100 -19.45 -6.15 -1.74
CA PRO A 100 -19.55 -5.43 -3.01
C PRO A 100 -20.19 -4.04 -2.85
N GLN A 101 -21.22 -3.93 -2.01
CA GLN A 101 -21.95 -2.68 -1.78
C GLN A 101 -21.11 -1.65 -1.03
N GLY A 102 -20.28 -2.09 -0.09
CA GLY A 102 -19.33 -1.27 0.64
C GLY A 102 -17.96 -1.23 -0.02
N THR A 103 -17.85 -1.48 -1.33
CA THR A 103 -16.63 -1.28 -2.12
C THR A 103 -16.79 -0.04 -3.00
N GLU A 104 -15.96 0.97 -2.78
CA GLU A 104 -16.11 2.29 -3.37
C GLU A 104 -14.77 2.86 -3.82
N GLY A 105 -14.83 3.65 -4.88
CA GLY A 105 -13.68 4.34 -5.42
C GLY A 105 -13.31 5.56 -4.57
N VAL A 106 -12.02 5.74 -4.32
CA VAL A 106 -11.48 6.88 -3.55
C VAL A 106 -11.01 7.97 -4.48
N ALA A 107 -10.04 7.68 -5.35
CA ALA A 107 -9.41 8.71 -6.18
C ALA A 107 -8.73 8.14 -7.43
N SER A 108 -8.94 8.80 -8.57
CA SER A 108 -8.12 8.62 -9.77
C SER A 108 -6.91 9.54 -9.68
N ILE A 109 -5.72 8.97 -9.72
CA ILE A 109 -4.46 9.69 -9.63
C ILE A 109 -3.79 9.56 -11.00
N ARG A 110 -4.04 10.51 -11.89
CA ARG A 110 -3.55 10.46 -13.29
C ARG A 110 -2.61 11.63 -13.55
N ARG A 111 -1.54 11.37 -14.31
CA ARG A 111 -0.70 12.42 -14.89
C ARG A 111 -0.64 12.24 -16.39
N ASN A 112 -1.09 13.25 -17.15
CA ASN A 112 -1.09 13.24 -18.61
C ASN A 112 -1.79 12.02 -19.24
N GLY A 113 -2.82 11.47 -18.58
CA GLY A 113 -3.58 10.31 -19.08
C GLY A 113 -2.91 8.95 -18.86
N TRP A 114 -1.74 8.89 -18.21
CA TRP A 114 -1.08 7.63 -17.85
C TRP A 114 -1.54 7.13 -16.49
N SER A 115 -1.57 5.79 -16.36
CA SER A 115 -1.88 5.12 -15.10
C SER A 115 -0.88 5.53 -14.02
N SER A 116 -1.37 5.81 -12.81
CA SER A 116 -0.52 5.80 -11.63
C SER A 116 -0.28 4.36 -11.18
N SER A 117 0.77 4.17 -10.38
CA SER A 117 0.96 2.95 -9.60
C SER A 117 1.17 3.35 -8.14
N PRO A 118 0.07 3.58 -7.39
CA PRO A 118 0.17 3.82 -5.96
C PRO A 118 0.82 2.61 -5.29
N HIS A 119 1.83 2.87 -4.47
CA HIS A 119 2.59 1.85 -3.75
C HIS A 119 3.07 2.39 -2.40
N ALA A 120 3.76 1.54 -1.62
CA ALA A 120 4.18 1.83 -0.25
C ALA A 120 3.05 2.43 0.63
N LEU A 121 1.89 1.75 0.74
CA LEU A 121 0.80 2.20 1.62
C LEU A 121 1.23 2.12 3.09
N VAL A 122 1.30 3.26 3.76
CA VAL A 122 1.71 3.40 5.15
C VAL A 122 0.57 4.01 5.97
N PRO A 123 -0.04 3.23 6.88
CA PRO A 123 -1.04 3.75 7.81
C PRO A 123 -0.42 4.79 8.75
N THR A 124 -1.18 5.85 9.01
CA THR A 124 -0.87 6.86 10.01
C THR A 124 -2.11 7.11 10.89
N PRO A 125 -1.97 7.78 12.05
CA PRO A 125 -3.15 8.20 12.82
C PRO A 125 -4.11 9.11 12.06
N ALA A 126 -3.65 9.79 11.02
CA ALA A 126 -4.44 10.77 10.24
C ALA A 126 -5.03 10.19 8.95
N GLY A 127 -4.59 9.00 8.51
CA GLY A 127 -4.97 8.46 7.20
C GLY A 127 -3.96 7.43 6.69
N VAL A 128 -3.72 7.43 5.38
CA VAL A 128 -2.70 6.60 4.73
C VAL A 128 -1.84 7.47 3.84
N ARG A 129 -0.52 7.34 3.98
CA ARG A 129 0.44 7.93 3.05
C ARG A 129 0.96 6.88 2.09
N PHE A 130 1.21 7.27 0.85
CA PHE A 130 1.64 6.37 -0.20
C PHE A 130 2.43 7.10 -1.28
N LEU A 131 3.22 6.34 -2.03
CA LEU A 131 3.97 6.86 -3.17
C LEU A 131 3.21 6.62 -4.46
N VAL A 132 3.33 7.57 -5.38
CA VAL A 132 2.85 7.42 -6.75
C VAL A 132 3.99 7.71 -7.72
N SER A 133 4.27 6.74 -8.59
CA SER A 133 5.34 6.89 -9.57
C SER A 133 4.85 7.52 -10.87
N PHE A 134 5.50 8.61 -11.27
CA PHE A 134 5.30 9.31 -12.55
C PHE A 134 6.63 9.56 -13.28
N GLY A 135 7.54 8.59 -13.26
CA GLY A 135 8.94 8.75 -13.66
C GLY A 135 9.85 9.30 -12.55
N SER A 136 9.24 9.87 -11.51
CA SER A 136 9.78 10.07 -10.17
C SER A 136 8.65 9.82 -9.17
N ASP A 137 8.98 9.41 -7.96
CA ASP A 137 7.97 9.17 -6.93
C ASP A 137 7.52 10.47 -6.29
N ARG A 138 6.21 10.57 -6.06
CA ARG A 138 5.60 11.65 -5.30
C ARG A 138 4.85 11.07 -4.10
N LEU A 139 5.01 11.69 -2.94
CA LEU A 139 4.26 11.35 -1.75
C LEU A 139 2.84 11.91 -1.81
N TRP A 140 1.87 11.13 -1.38
CA TRP A 140 0.46 11.49 -1.27
C TRP A 140 -0.07 11.13 0.11
N ASP A 141 -1.09 11.88 0.55
CA ASP A 141 -1.92 11.55 1.71
C ASP A 141 -3.34 11.22 1.26
N THR A 142 -4.05 10.39 2.01
CA THR A 142 -5.48 10.15 1.85
C THR A 142 -6.15 9.83 3.17
N GLN A 143 -7.34 10.41 3.37
CA GLN A 143 -8.25 10.02 4.45
C GLN A 143 -9.39 9.14 3.92
N GLY A 144 -9.33 8.72 2.65
CA GLY A 144 -10.25 7.76 2.05
C GLY A 144 -11.30 8.36 1.12
N THR A 145 -11.15 9.63 0.72
CA THR A 145 -12.01 10.27 -0.29
C THR A 145 -11.19 10.98 -1.37
N SER A 146 -11.82 11.36 -2.48
CA SER A 146 -11.17 12.13 -3.56
C SER A 146 -10.63 13.47 -3.07
N GLU A 147 -11.38 14.17 -2.23
CA GLU A 147 -11.03 15.50 -1.72
C GLU A 147 -9.87 15.46 -0.74
N THR A 148 -9.73 14.35 -0.02
CA THR A 148 -8.66 14.15 0.97
C THR A 148 -7.45 13.45 0.37
N THR A 149 -7.52 13.02 -0.90
CA THR A 149 -6.41 12.40 -1.61
C THR A 149 -5.60 13.47 -2.33
N VAL A 150 -4.53 13.91 -1.68
CA VAL A 150 -3.74 15.08 -2.14
C VAL A 150 -2.25 14.77 -2.15
N PRO A 151 -1.49 15.36 -3.08
CA PRO A 151 -0.04 15.23 -3.05
C PRO A 151 0.57 16.05 -1.90
N ILE A 152 1.65 15.53 -1.34
CA ILE A 152 2.51 16.25 -0.38
C ILE A 152 3.76 16.74 -1.12
N ASP A 153 4.20 17.96 -0.81
CA ASP A 153 5.42 18.53 -1.38
C ASP A 153 6.69 17.94 -0.72
N GLY A 154 7.75 17.77 -1.53
CA GLY A 154 9.02 17.17 -1.15
C GLY A 154 9.59 16.28 -2.25
N GLY A 155 10.92 16.11 -2.30
CA GLY A 155 11.59 15.21 -3.23
C GLY A 155 11.67 13.81 -2.62
N TRP A 156 11.02 12.82 -3.24
CA TRP A 156 10.97 11.45 -2.75
C TRP A 156 11.46 10.50 -3.85
N GLN A 157 12.23 9.49 -3.47
CA GLN A 157 12.81 8.52 -4.40
C GLN A 157 12.37 7.08 -4.11
N ASP A 158 12.24 6.68 -2.84
CA ASP A 158 11.76 5.33 -2.49
C ASP A 158 11.42 5.20 -1.00
N ALA A 159 10.77 4.08 -0.65
CA ALA A 159 10.56 3.50 0.67
C ALA A 159 9.90 4.41 1.71
N LEU A 160 8.66 4.08 2.11
CA LEU A 160 8.00 4.73 3.24
C LEU A 160 7.96 3.81 4.47
N ALA A 161 8.24 4.37 5.64
CA ALA A 161 8.09 3.70 6.92
C ALA A 161 7.32 4.56 7.93
N ALA A 162 6.41 3.98 8.70
CA ALA A 162 5.73 4.69 9.79
C ALA A 162 6.63 4.76 11.04
N LEU A 163 6.75 5.95 11.63
CA LEU A 163 7.32 6.18 12.95
C LEU A 163 6.32 6.99 13.79
N GLY A 164 5.38 6.29 14.42
CA GLY A 164 4.28 6.94 15.15
C GLY A 164 3.41 7.79 14.20
N PRO A 165 3.26 9.11 14.42
CA PRO A 165 2.54 9.99 13.51
C PRO A 165 3.35 10.36 12.25
N LEU A 166 4.66 10.10 12.27
CA LEU A 166 5.56 10.47 11.19
C LEU A 166 5.58 9.37 10.11
N THR A 167 5.83 9.80 8.89
CA THR A 167 6.27 8.90 7.82
C THR A 167 7.68 9.29 7.45
N LEU A 168 8.57 8.30 7.45
CA LEU A 168 9.93 8.43 6.97
C LEU A 168 9.98 8.00 5.51
N GLY A 169 10.81 8.65 4.72
CA GLY A 169 11.10 8.19 3.37
C GLY A 169 12.41 8.71 2.82
N TRP A 170 12.86 8.11 1.73
CA TRP A 170 14.11 8.50 1.09
C TRP A 170 13.85 9.62 0.09
N GLY A 171 14.52 10.74 0.29
CA GLY A 171 14.59 11.83 -0.67
C GLY A 171 15.84 11.74 -1.55
N ILE A 172 15.93 12.65 -2.52
CA ILE A 172 17.08 12.74 -3.44
C ILE A 172 18.41 12.99 -2.74
N ASP A 173 18.34 13.48 -1.51
CA ASP A 173 19.45 13.92 -0.71
C ASP A 173 19.47 13.26 0.66
N GLY A 174 18.69 12.22 0.97
CA GLY A 174 18.84 11.47 2.23
C GLY A 174 17.53 11.03 2.89
N LEU A 175 17.57 10.74 4.19
CA LEU A 175 16.36 10.33 4.92
C LEU A 175 15.56 11.56 5.36
N TRP A 176 14.28 11.57 5.06
CA TRP A 176 13.34 12.62 5.47
C TRP A 176 12.24 12.05 6.35
N ARG A 177 11.69 12.89 7.23
CA ARG A 177 10.41 12.68 7.92
C ARG A 177 9.35 13.64 7.39
N VAL A 178 8.09 13.23 7.48
CA VAL A 178 6.89 14.04 7.22
C VAL A 178 5.90 13.83 8.35
N ASP A 179 5.35 14.91 8.88
CA ASP A 179 4.28 14.88 9.88
C ASP A 179 2.85 14.99 9.29
N GLY A 180 2.73 15.31 8.00
CA GLY A 180 1.47 15.48 7.27
C GLY A 180 1.05 16.93 7.04
N THR A 181 1.85 17.90 7.48
CA THR A 181 1.61 19.33 7.25
C THR A 181 2.45 19.85 6.07
N PRO A 182 2.00 20.90 5.35
CA PRO A 182 2.73 21.49 4.22
C PRO A 182 4.17 21.95 4.53
N GLY A 183 4.53 22.12 5.82
CA GLY A 183 5.86 22.53 6.25
C GLY A 183 6.58 21.54 7.18
N GLY A 184 5.98 20.37 7.44
CA GLY A 184 6.51 19.41 8.42
C GLY A 184 7.43 18.34 7.86
N SER A 185 7.92 18.56 6.64
CA SER A 185 8.97 17.75 6.03
C SER A 185 10.34 18.21 6.58
N LEU A 186 11.08 17.30 7.21
CA LEU A 186 12.41 17.57 7.75
C LEU A 186 13.39 16.47 7.38
N ARG A 187 14.59 16.85 6.93
CA ARG A 187 15.69 15.93 6.68
C ARG A 187 16.33 15.49 8.00
N LEU A 188 16.50 14.18 8.17
CA LEU A 188 17.09 13.55 9.35
C LEU A 188 18.59 13.24 9.20
N THR A 189 19.11 13.19 7.97
CA THR A 189 20.52 12.86 7.69
C THR A 189 21.36 14.09 7.36
N PRO A 190 22.68 14.11 7.68
CA PRO A 190 23.65 15.09 7.17
C PRO A 190 23.81 15.02 5.64
N GLU A 191 24.21 16.12 4.97
CA GLU A 191 24.31 16.25 3.48
C GLU A 191 25.02 15.10 2.75
N SER A 192 24.42 14.61 1.66
CA SER A 192 24.99 13.67 0.65
C SER A 192 25.29 12.23 1.08
N GLU A 193 24.39 11.58 1.82
CA GLU A 193 24.62 10.21 2.29
C GLU A 193 23.58 9.21 1.79
N ASP A 194 24.07 8.08 1.28
CA ASP A 194 23.25 6.98 0.79
C ASP A 194 22.71 6.17 1.97
N VAL A 195 21.39 6.23 2.19
CA VAL A 195 20.71 5.33 3.12
C VAL A 195 20.67 3.94 2.49
N VAL A 196 21.28 2.96 3.16
CA VAL A 196 21.37 1.58 2.67
C VAL A 196 20.19 0.74 3.16
N GLN A 197 19.73 0.98 4.38
CA GLN A 197 18.63 0.26 5.00
C GLN A 197 17.97 1.11 6.08
N LEU A 198 16.66 0.95 6.26
CA LEU A 198 15.88 1.59 7.31
C LEU A 198 14.94 0.55 7.95
N GLU A 199 14.94 0.50 9.27
CA GLU A 199 14.04 -0.32 10.08
C GLU A 199 13.42 0.52 11.19
N ILE A 200 12.23 0.14 11.62
CA ILE A 200 11.55 0.77 12.76
C ILE A 200 11.65 -0.16 13.97
N ALA A 201 12.36 0.29 15.00
CA ALA A 201 12.56 -0.41 16.26
C ALA A 201 11.84 0.32 17.39
N GLY A 202 10.57 -0.04 17.61
CA GLY A 202 9.72 0.62 18.61
C GLY A 202 9.44 2.07 18.22
N SER A 203 9.94 3.02 19.02
CA SER A 203 9.77 4.46 18.78
C SER A 203 10.99 5.10 18.10
N ARG A 204 11.87 4.30 17.48
CA ARG A 204 13.05 4.81 16.78
C ARG A 204 13.15 4.25 15.37
N ALA A 205 13.59 5.09 14.45
CA ALA A 205 14.19 4.66 13.20
C ALA A 205 15.63 4.23 13.45
N VAL A 206 16.02 3.09 12.90
CA VAL A 206 17.39 2.59 12.88
C VAL A 206 17.77 2.39 11.42
N PHE A 207 18.87 2.98 10.98
CA PHE A 207 19.23 2.97 9.57
C PHE A 207 20.74 2.92 9.36
N LEU A 208 21.14 2.36 8.22
CA LEU A 208 22.54 2.31 7.79
C LEU A 208 22.80 3.45 6.82
N LEU A 209 23.78 4.30 7.12
CA LEU A 209 24.29 5.31 6.19
C LEU A 209 25.62 4.86 5.60
N ARG A 210 25.78 5.04 4.30
CA ARG A 210 27.07 4.91 3.63
C ARG A 210 27.70 6.29 3.51
N GLU A 211 28.85 6.41 4.15
CA GLU A 211 29.68 7.60 4.25
C GLU A 211 31.02 7.34 3.55
N ALA A 212 31.83 8.39 3.36
CA ALA A 212 33.17 8.25 2.80
C ALA A 212 34.06 7.27 3.59
N ALA A 213 33.84 7.14 4.89
CA ALA A 213 34.61 6.27 5.79
C ALA A 213 34.08 4.83 5.91
N GLY A 214 32.89 4.52 5.39
CA GLY A 214 32.28 3.19 5.51
C GLY A 214 30.76 3.21 5.66
N ILE A 215 30.20 2.13 6.21
CA ILE A 215 28.77 2.04 6.51
C ILE A 215 28.60 2.11 8.03
N ASN A 216 27.83 3.08 8.51
CA ASN A 216 27.60 3.35 9.92
C ASN A 216 26.12 3.15 10.30
N LEU A 217 25.88 2.70 11.53
CA LEU A 217 24.54 2.49 12.07
C LEU A 217 24.09 3.74 12.83
N TRP A 218 22.96 4.29 12.42
CA TRP A 218 22.36 5.50 12.95
C TRP A 218 20.99 5.19 13.56
N ALA A 219 20.57 6.04 14.50
CA ALA A 219 19.23 5.99 15.06
C ALA A 219 18.65 7.40 15.20
N SER A 220 17.35 7.54 14.95
CA SER A 220 16.60 8.78 15.15
C SER A 220 15.28 8.46 15.84
N ASP A 221 14.85 9.30 16.78
CA ASP A 221 13.49 9.29 17.30
C ASP A 221 12.51 10.07 16.40
N GLY A 222 12.99 10.50 15.24
CA GLY A 222 12.25 11.31 14.30
C GLY A 222 12.15 12.76 14.73
N THR A 223 12.91 13.25 15.71
CA THR A 223 13.05 14.69 16.00
C THR A 223 14.37 15.23 15.48
N ALA A 224 14.46 16.56 15.35
CA ALA A 224 15.66 17.26 14.89
C ALA A 224 16.72 17.32 16.01
#